data_AF-A0A5P9JV90-F1
#
_entry.id   AF-A0A5P9JV90-F1
#
_cell.length_a   1.000
_cell.length_b   1.000
_cell.length_c   1.000
_cell.angle_alpha   90.00
_cell.angle_beta   90.00
_cell.angle_gamma   90.00
#
_symmetry.space_group_name_H-M   'P 1'
#
loop_
_entity.id
_entity.type
_entity.pdbx_description
1 polymer ?
#
loop_
_entity_poly.entity_id
_entity_poly.type
_entity_poly.pdbx_seq_one_letter_code
_entity_poly.pdbx_strand_id
1 'polypeptide(L)'
;MNPAPILSVRAIVAGCGFLAAAAVAGCSGNPTGEFLESSGLAPKTAPRPDFVAATRPKNLDYIPIGTPQEGRPTPPRTADQVKAAEAELDAVRAQNQTRGQAAAQLGGTPAPEPVTIPAATSAKATNAKKKKTSTTPR
;
A
#
# COMPACT_ATOMS: atom_id res chain seq x y z
N MET A 1 36.36 -43.88 36.88
CA MET A 1 35.56 -43.72 35.64
C MET A 1 34.10 -43.86 36.00
N ASN A 2 33.32 -42.78 35.93
CA ASN A 2 31.87 -42.82 36.17
C ASN A 2 31.15 -42.93 34.82
N PRO A 3 30.19 -43.86 34.63
CA PRO A 3 29.39 -43.91 33.40
C PRO A 3 28.26 -42.87 33.44
N ALA A 4 28.11 -42.13 32.34
CA ALA A 4 27.04 -41.16 32.13
C ALA A 4 25.66 -41.85 31.97
N PRO A 5 24.56 -41.23 32.43
CA PRO A 5 23.22 -41.80 32.27
C PRO A 5 22.73 -41.68 30.82
N ILE A 6 22.39 -42.82 30.23
CA ILE A 6 21.78 -42.93 28.91
C ILE A 6 20.34 -42.40 29.01
N LEU A 7 20.14 -41.16 28.57
CA LEU A 7 18.83 -40.51 28.55
C LEU A 7 17.95 -41.19 27.49
N SER A 8 16.83 -41.76 27.92
CA SER A 8 15.95 -42.59 27.10
C SER A 8 15.37 -41.81 25.91
N VAL A 9 15.51 -42.36 24.71
CA VAL A 9 15.03 -41.79 23.43
C VAL A 9 13.52 -41.46 23.49
N ARG A 10 12.75 -42.21 24.28
CA ARG A 10 11.31 -41.94 24.52
C ARG A 10 11.06 -40.63 25.27
N ALA A 11 11.95 -40.24 26.18
CA ALA A 11 11.86 -38.98 26.91
C ALA A 11 12.19 -37.77 26.02
N ILE A 12 13.11 -37.95 25.06
CA ILE A 12 13.47 -36.91 24.09
C ILE A 12 12.33 -36.68 23.11
N VAL A 13 11.70 -37.74 22.58
CA VAL A 13 10.57 -37.62 21.64
C VAL A 13 9.33 -37.02 22.33
N ALA A 14 9.05 -37.41 23.58
CA ALA A 14 7.94 -36.82 24.35
C ALA A 14 8.19 -35.33 24.69
N GLY A 15 9.43 -34.97 25.05
CA GLY A 15 9.81 -33.59 25.35
C GLY A 15 9.75 -32.67 24.12
N CYS A 16 10.27 -33.13 22.97
CA CYS A 16 10.19 -32.36 21.73
C CYS A 16 8.76 -32.20 21.21
N GLY A 17 7.90 -33.21 21.39
CA GLY A 17 6.48 -33.12 21.02
C GLY A 17 5.71 -32.08 21.85
N PHE A 18 5.97 -32.03 23.16
CA PHE A 18 5.33 -31.05 24.05
C PHE A 18 5.81 -29.61 23.77
N LEU A 19 7.10 -29.43 23.48
CA LEU A 19 7.67 -28.13 23.14
C LEU A 19 7.17 -27.62 21.78
N ALA A 20 7.01 -28.52 20.80
CA ALA A 20 6.45 -28.19 19.49
C ALA A 20 4.96 -27.83 19.58
N ALA A 21 4.18 -28.51 20.41
CA ALA A 21 2.76 -28.17 20.63
C ALA A 21 2.57 -26.79 21.29
N ALA A 22 3.45 -26.42 22.22
CA ALA A 22 3.43 -25.09 22.85
C ALA A 22 3.79 -23.95 21.88
N ALA A 23 4.64 -24.20 20.88
CA ALA A 23 5.05 -23.19 19.90
C ALA A 23 3.93 -22.82 18.90
N VAL A 24 3.00 -23.75 18.59
CA VAL A 24 1.93 -23.52 17.61
C VAL A 24 0.70 -22.84 18.23
N ALA A 25 0.49 -22.99 19.55
CA ALA A 25 -0.61 -22.33 20.26
C ALA A 25 -0.45 -20.79 20.37
N GLY A 26 0.78 -20.27 20.22
CA GLY A 26 1.08 -18.83 20.36
C GLY A 26 0.83 -17.99 19.09
N CYS A 27 0.64 -18.59 17.93
CA CYS A 27 0.53 -17.86 16.66
C CYS A 27 -0.90 -17.56 16.21
N SER A 28 -1.92 -17.96 16.97
CA SER A 28 -3.34 -17.74 16.62
C SER A 28 -4.17 -17.09 17.72
N GLY A 29 -3.59 -16.78 18.89
CA GLY A 29 -4.26 -16.14 20.01
C GLY A 29 -3.48 -14.93 20.52
N ASN A 30 -4.15 -14.04 21.24
CA ASN A 30 -3.53 -12.95 22.00
C ASN A 30 -3.46 -13.34 23.50
N PRO A 31 -2.53 -14.22 23.92
CA PRO A 31 -2.50 -14.76 25.29
C PRO A 31 -2.19 -13.70 26.35
N THR A 32 -1.47 -12.63 25.97
CA THR A 32 -1.17 -11.52 26.87
C THR A 32 -2.40 -10.65 27.13
N GLY A 33 -3.26 -10.46 26.12
CA GLY A 33 -4.54 -9.76 26.26
C GLY A 33 -5.49 -10.46 27.23
N GLU A 34 -5.69 -11.78 27.07
CA GLU A 34 -6.57 -12.55 27.95
C GLU A 34 -6.06 -12.65 29.39
N PHE A 35 -4.74 -12.73 29.60
CA PHE A 35 -4.14 -12.69 30.92
C PHE A 35 -4.32 -11.31 31.60
N LEU A 36 -4.15 -10.21 30.85
CA LEU A 36 -4.39 -8.87 31.38
C LEU A 36 -5.86 -8.66 31.76
N GLU A 37 -6.78 -9.17 30.96
CA GLU A 37 -8.22 -9.04 31.21
C GLU A 37 -8.67 -9.87 32.41
N SER A 38 -8.18 -11.10 32.55
CA SER A 38 -8.46 -11.95 33.72
C SER A 38 -7.78 -11.50 35.02
N SER A 39 -6.60 -10.89 34.94
CA SER A 39 -5.89 -10.32 36.09
C SER A 39 -6.42 -8.95 36.54
N GLY A 40 -7.37 -8.36 35.82
CA GLY A 40 -7.91 -7.04 36.12
C GLY A 40 -6.92 -5.89 35.87
N LEU A 41 -5.79 -6.18 35.22
CA LEU A 41 -4.78 -5.20 34.81
C LEU A 41 -5.06 -4.61 33.41
N ALA A 42 -6.08 -5.13 32.72
CA ALA A 42 -6.50 -4.59 31.43
C ALA A 42 -7.02 -3.15 31.56
N PRO A 43 -6.73 -2.30 30.56
CA PRO A 43 -7.33 -0.98 30.46
C PRO A 43 -8.86 -1.06 30.46
N LYS A 44 -9.52 -0.21 31.26
CA LYS A 44 -10.99 -0.10 31.23
C LYS A 44 -11.43 0.44 29.87
N THR A 45 -12.25 -0.33 29.17
CA THR A 45 -12.85 0.10 27.91
C THR A 45 -13.90 1.18 28.23
N ALA A 46 -13.83 2.32 27.53
CA ALA A 46 -14.80 3.39 27.69
C ALA A 46 -16.21 2.92 27.27
N PRO A 47 -17.27 3.40 27.94
CA PRO A 47 -18.63 3.07 27.54
C PRO A 47 -18.89 3.56 26.12
N ARG A 48 -19.48 2.69 25.31
CA ARG A 48 -19.83 2.99 23.93
C ARG A 48 -21.17 3.74 23.89
N PRO A 49 -21.35 4.75 23.01
CA PRO A 49 -22.65 5.41 22.86
C PRO A 49 -23.75 4.46 22.35
N ASP A 50 -24.99 4.71 22.77
CA ASP A 50 -26.15 3.83 22.52
C ASP A 50 -26.40 3.54 21.04
N PHE A 51 -26.27 4.56 20.18
CA PHE A 51 -26.48 4.39 18.74
C PHE A 51 -25.43 3.43 18.13
N VAL A 52 -24.24 3.33 18.72
CA VAL A 52 -23.21 2.41 18.23
C VAL A 52 -23.41 1.01 18.81
N ALA A 53 -24.01 0.88 19.99
CA ALA A 53 -24.42 -0.41 20.54
C ALA A 53 -25.60 -0.99 19.74
N ALA A 54 -26.56 -0.15 19.34
CA ALA A 54 -27.74 -0.55 18.57
C ALA A 54 -27.43 -0.92 17.11
N THR A 55 -26.46 -0.24 16.50
CA THR A 55 -26.11 -0.46 15.08
C THR A 55 -25.07 -1.55 14.86
N ARG A 56 -24.27 -1.90 15.87
CA ARG A 56 -23.22 -2.91 15.71
C ARG A 56 -23.84 -4.32 15.73
N PRO A 57 -23.63 -5.13 14.68
CA PRO A 57 -23.99 -6.54 14.70
C PRO A 57 -23.29 -7.24 15.86
N LYS A 58 -24.04 -8.09 16.58
CA LYS A 58 -23.47 -8.90 17.68
C LYS A 58 -22.44 -9.91 17.16
N ASN A 59 -22.70 -10.46 15.98
CA ASN A 59 -21.82 -11.39 15.29
C ASN A 59 -21.28 -10.68 14.05
N LEU A 60 -19.96 -10.68 13.91
CA LEU A 60 -19.29 -10.12 12.75
C LEU A 60 -18.64 -11.30 12.01
N ASP A 61 -19.05 -11.50 10.76
CA ASP A 61 -18.50 -12.54 9.89
C ASP A 61 -17.19 -12.04 9.27
N TYR A 62 -16.18 -11.87 10.11
CA TYR A 62 -14.85 -11.50 9.65
C TYR A 62 -14.06 -12.74 9.29
N ILE A 63 -13.47 -12.70 8.10
CA ILE A 63 -12.43 -13.65 7.70
C ILE A 63 -11.18 -13.34 8.53
N PRO A 64 -10.69 -14.26 9.37
CA PRO A 64 -9.51 -14.04 10.20
C PRO A 64 -8.28 -13.73 9.34
N ILE A 65 -7.37 -12.91 9.88
CA ILE A 65 -6.08 -12.68 9.21
C ILE A 65 -5.34 -14.01 9.12
N GLY A 66 -4.94 -14.39 7.91
CA GLY A 66 -4.21 -15.64 7.67
C GLY A 66 -5.10 -16.85 7.39
N THR A 67 -6.43 -16.73 7.30
CA THR A 67 -7.22 -17.82 6.71
C THR A 67 -6.92 -17.93 5.23
N PRO A 68 -6.38 -19.08 4.76
CA PRO A 68 -6.24 -19.30 3.34
C PRO A 68 -7.64 -19.27 2.72
N GLN A 69 -7.83 -18.43 1.70
CA GLN A 69 -9.03 -18.50 0.88
C GLN A 69 -9.07 -19.91 0.26
N GLU A 70 -9.97 -20.76 0.75
CA GLU A 70 -10.12 -22.11 0.22
C GLU A 70 -10.37 -22.04 -1.28
N GLY A 71 -9.46 -22.65 -2.05
CA GLY A 71 -9.62 -22.83 -3.48
C GLY A 71 -9.91 -21.53 -4.24
N ARG A 72 -8.86 -20.77 -4.56
CA ARG A 72 -8.96 -19.89 -5.73
C ARG A 72 -9.51 -20.77 -6.89
N PRO A 73 -10.66 -20.42 -7.50
CA PRO A 73 -11.31 -21.27 -8.50
C PRO A 73 -10.45 -21.45 -9.76
N THR A 74 -9.39 -20.66 -9.88
CA THR A 74 -8.35 -20.79 -10.89
C THR A 74 -7.07 -21.37 -10.26
N PRO A 75 -6.58 -22.52 -10.78
CA PRO A 75 -5.31 -23.06 -10.32
C PRO A 75 -4.18 -22.05 -10.53
N PRO A 76 -3.10 -22.10 -9.73
CA PRO A 76 -1.90 -21.32 -9.99
C PRO A 76 -1.42 -21.55 -11.43
N ARG A 77 -0.99 -20.49 -12.12
CA ARG A 77 -0.40 -20.64 -13.46
C ARG A 77 0.84 -21.54 -13.36
N THR A 78 0.97 -22.47 -14.30
CA THR A 78 2.20 -23.27 -14.41
C THR A 78 3.37 -22.38 -14.85
N ALA A 79 4.61 -22.80 -14.59
CA ALA A 79 5.78 -22.05 -15.03
C ALA A 79 5.80 -21.79 -16.54
N ASP A 80 5.31 -22.73 -17.34
CA ASP A 80 5.22 -22.58 -18.79
C ASP A 80 4.15 -21.56 -19.20
N GLN A 81 3.00 -21.54 -18.51
CA GLN A 81 1.96 -20.53 -18.73
C GLN A 81 2.42 -19.12 -18.35
N VAL A 82 3.26 -18.99 -17.32
CA VAL A 82 3.88 -17.71 -16.95
C VAL A 82 4.84 -17.25 -18.03
N LYS A 83 5.75 -18.12 -18.49
CA LYS A 83 6.69 -17.80 -19.58
C LYS A 83 5.97 -17.43 -20.88
N ALA A 84 4.89 -18.13 -21.21
CA ALA A 84 4.08 -17.81 -22.38
C ALA A 84 3.43 -16.42 -22.26
N ALA A 85 2.90 -16.07 -21.08
CA ALA A 85 2.33 -14.75 -20.83
C ALA A 85 3.39 -13.64 -20.87
N GLU A 86 4.59 -13.90 -20.37
CA GLU A 86 5.72 -12.95 -20.47
C GLU A 86 6.12 -12.71 -21.93
N ALA A 87 6.22 -13.77 -22.73
CA ALA A 87 6.51 -13.68 -24.15
C ALA A 87 5.43 -12.89 -24.91
N GLU A 88 4.15 -13.07 -24.57
CA GLU A 88 3.05 -12.29 -25.15
C GLU A 88 3.17 -10.80 -24.81
N LEU A 89 3.48 -10.46 -23.55
CA LEU A 89 3.66 -9.08 -23.13
C LEU A 89 4.84 -8.40 -23.82
N ASP A 90 5.94 -9.11 -24.02
CA ASP A 90 7.11 -8.59 -24.73
C ASP A 90 6.83 -8.38 -26.23
N ALA A 91 6.07 -9.28 -26.86
CA ALA A 91 5.63 -9.12 -28.24
C ALA A 91 4.74 -7.88 -28.41
N VAL A 92 3.79 -7.66 -27.48
CA VAL A 92 2.93 -6.47 -27.46
C VAL A 92 3.75 -5.20 -27.23
N ARG A 93 4.75 -5.24 -26.33
CA ARG A 93 5.66 -4.11 -26.12
C ARG A 93 6.37 -3.74 -27.42
N ALA A 94 6.97 -4.71 -28.09
CA ALA A 94 7.68 -4.48 -29.35
C ALA A 94 6.74 -3.88 -30.42
N GLN A 95 5.53 -4.43 -30.56
CA GLN A 95 4.54 -3.92 -31.51
C GLN A 95 4.14 -2.47 -31.21
N ASN A 96 3.90 -2.15 -29.95
CA ASN A 96 3.54 -0.80 -29.54
C ASN A 96 4.69 0.19 -29.74
N GLN A 97 5.93 -0.22 -29.49
CA GLN A 97 7.11 0.58 -29.78
C GLN A 97 7.23 0.90 -31.27
N THR A 98 7.07 -0.10 -32.14
CA THR A 98 7.08 0.12 -33.60
C THR A 98 5.96 1.07 -34.05
N ARG A 99 4.74 0.87 -33.54
CA ARG A 99 3.60 1.75 -33.85
C ARG A 99 3.83 3.17 -33.35
N GLY A 100 4.38 3.35 -32.15
CA GLY A 100 4.72 4.65 -31.58
C GLY A 100 5.79 5.38 -32.38
N GLN A 101 6.82 4.66 -32.83
CA GLN A 101 7.85 5.21 -33.72
C GLN A 101 7.28 5.64 -35.07
N ALA A 102 6.42 4.82 -35.68
CA ALA A 102 5.75 5.16 -36.92
C ALA A 102 4.85 6.40 -36.76
N ALA A 103 4.08 6.48 -35.68
CA ALA A 103 3.26 7.65 -35.38
C ALA A 103 4.10 8.91 -35.13
N ALA A 104 5.25 8.79 -34.44
CA ALA A 104 6.16 9.91 -34.22
C ALA A 104 6.76 10.45 -35.53
N GLN A 105 7.05 9.57 -36.49
CA GLN A 105 7.52 9.97 -37.82
C GLN A 105 6.44 10.70 -38.63
N LEU A 106 5.17 10.27 -38.52
CA LEU A 106 4.05 10.86 -39.27
C LEU A 106 3.50 12.15 -38.62
N GLY A 107 3.60 12.27 -37.30
CA GLY A 107 3.04 13.38 -36.51
C GLY A 107 4.02 14.51 -36.18
N GLY A 108 5.25 14.46 -36.69
CA GLY A 108 6.24 15.51 -36.48
C GLY A 108 5.85 16.80 -37.20
N THR A 109 5.10 17.68 -36.53
CA THR A 109 4.93 19.06 -37.00
C THR A 109 6.20 19.87 -36.67
N PRO A 110 6.72 20.69 -37.60
CA PRO A 110 7.82 21.60 -37.28
C PRO A 110 7.39 22.53 -36.13
N ALA A 111 8.36 22.91 -35.28
CA ALA A 111 8.09 23.83 -34.19
C ALA A 111 7.43 25.11 -34.74
N PRO A 112 6.29 25.55 -34.18
CA PRO A 112 5.65 26.79 -34.63
C PRO A 112 6.66 27.93 -34.45
N GLU A 113 6.82 28.75 -35.49
CA GLU A 113 7.74 29.87 -35.43
C GLU A 113 7.39 30.79 -34.25
N PRO A 114 8.38 31.24 -33.46
CA PRO A 114 8.14 32.14 -32.34
C PRO A 114 7.40 33.40 -32.80
N VAL A 115 6.24 33.66 -32.22
CA VAL A 115 5.49 34.90 -32.46
C VAL A 115 6.35 36.08 -32.00
N THR A 116 6.84 36.88 -32.93
CA THR A 116 7.54 38.13 -32.63
C THR A 116 6.52 39.19 -32.24
N ILE A 117 6.31 39.37 -30.94
CA ILE A 117 5.55 40.51 -30.43
C ILE A 117 6.46 41.74 -30.54
N PRO A 118 6.11 42.78 -31.33
CA PRO A 118 6.94 43.96 -31.44
C PRO A 118 7.08 44.65 -30.08
N ALA A 119 8.31 44.73 -29.58
CA ALA A 119 8.70 45.45 -28.38
C ALA A 119 8.62 46.97 -28.59
N ALA A 120 7.42 47.50 -28.83
CA ALA A 120 7.19 48.93 -28.97
C ALA A 120 5.78 49.32 -28.51
N THR A 121 5.33 48.86 -27.34
CA THR A 121 4.21 49.46 -26.59
C THR A 121 4.07 48.84 -25.19
N SER A 122 5.15 48.81 -24.40
CA SER A 122 5.00 48.57 -22.95
C SER A 122 5.93 49.41 -22.07
N ALA A 123 6.88 50.14 -22.65
CA ALA A 123 7.71 51.08 -21.93
C ALA A 123 7.29 52.52 -22.25
N LYS A 124 6.29 53.06 -21.52
CA LYS A 124 6.13 54.47 -21.09
C LYS A 124 4.66 54.83 -20.80
N ALA A 125 4.12 54.35 -19.69
CA ALA A 125 2.88 54.90 -19.11
C ALA A 125 2.82 54.75 -17.58
N THR A 126 3.91 55.06 -16.87
CA THR A 126 3.90 55.10 -15.39
C THR A 126 4.41 56.41 -14.77
N ASN A 127 4.81 57.42 -15.55
CA ASN A 127 5.36 58.66 -15.00
C ASN A 127 4.81 59.94 -15.67
N ALA A 128 3.49 60.14 -15.64
CA ALA A 128 2.90 61.41 -16.11
C ALA A 128 1.68 61.89 -15.30
N LYS A 129 1.44 61.38 -14.08
CA LYS A 129 0.31 61.82 -13.24
C LYS A 129 0.67 62.11 -11.77
N LYS A 130 1.89 62.64 -11.53
CA LYS A 130 2.32 63.19 -10.23
C LYS A 130 3.22 64.42 -10.42
N LYS A 131 2.71 65.49 -11.03
CA LYS A 131 3.22 66.87 -10.84
C LYS A 131 2.27 67.85 -11.53
N LYS A 132 1.95 68.94 -10.83
CA LYS A 132 0.90 69.96 -11.12
C LYS A 132 -0.47 69.47 -10.61
N THR A 133 -1.07 70.02 -9.57
CA THR A 133 -1.10 71.43 -9.12
C THR A 133 -1.44 71.49 -7.64
N SER A 134 -0.56 72.07 -6.81
CA SER A 134 -0.98 72.87 -5.67
C SER A 134 -1.02 74.33 -6.12
N THR A 135 -1.94 75.10 -5.54
CA THR A 135 -1.86 76.53 -5.20
C THR A 135 -3.08 77.35 -5.65
N THR A 136 -4.00 77.51 -4.70
CA THR A 136 -5.01 78.57 -4.46
C THR A 136 -4.42 79.98 -4.65
N PRO A 137 -5.13 80.97 -5.23
CA PRO A 137 -6.09 81.88 -4.53
C PRO A 137 -7.33 82.17 -5.41
N ARG A 138 -8.47 82.70 -4.97
CA ARG A 138 -8.83 83.70 -3.96
C ARG A 138 -10.32 83.52 -3.64
#